data_AF-B0DQU6-F1
#
_entry.id   AF-B0DQU6-F1
#
_cell.length_a   1.000
_cell.length_b   1.000
_cell.length_c   1.000
_cell.angle_alpha   90.00
_cell.angle_beta   90.00
_cell.angle_gamma   90.00
#
_symmetry.space_group_name_H-M   'P 1'
#
loop_
_entity.id
_entity.type
_entity.pdbx_description
1 polymer ?
#
loop_
_entity_poly.entity_id
_entity_poly.type
_entity_poly.pdbx_seq_one_letter_code
_entity_poly.pdbx_strand_id
1 'polypeptide(L)'
;MPLLQSWEQPKFNTIGEVVDFFHQVFEGLQYMHTNGVAHRDCKYDNLLMDPTGLYSVLPHPLRPHRARDFRSAPSHTTRTLAPVKYYFIDFGVAKKYDLSAPPEERLEPPGWGAGDGTIPEFKKDELCDPFAVDVYCIGHLIQSVFLDGDEHVDPKKGFDFMRRLVKDMCKENPKDRPTMDEVMERFEHICVRLSDRKLRSRVASKNELWIVTLLRSYPHRRTQNELARQGIAAIPNCPPELARRPPSIFQRIFSRKMPTKS
;
A
#
# COMPACT_ATOMS: atom_id res chain seq x y z
N MET A 1 22.68 -1.99 3.41
CA MET A 1 21.21 -2.10 3.35
C MET A 1 20.72 -2.88 4.56
N PRO A 2 19.63 -2.47 5.22
CA PRO A 2 18.97 -3.30 6.23
C PRO A 2 18.53 -4.64 5.62
N LEU A 3 18.36 -5.67 6.46
CA LEU A 3 17.79 -6.93 6.02
C LEU A 3 16.28 -6.74 5.79
N LEU A 4 15.91 -6.50 4.53
CA LEU A 4 14.52 -6.31 4.14
C LEU A 4 13.72 -7.61 4.25
N GLN A 5 12.41 -7.47 4.46
CA GLN A 5 11.47 -8.59 4.61
C GLN A 5 10.26 -8.42 3.72
N SER A 6 9.54 -9.53 3.48
CA SER A 6 8.24 -9.50 2.81
C SER A 6 7.32 -8.46 3.50
N TRP A 7 6.78 -7.56 2.69
CA TRP A 7 5.94 -6.46 3.14
C TRP A 7 4.63 -6.93 3.79
N GLU A 8 4.18 -8.15 3.49
CA GLU A 8 2.96 -8.75 4.06
C GLU A 8 3.22 -9.45 5.41
N GLN A 9 4.48 -9.60 5.84
CA GLN A 9 4.82 -10.28 7.10
C GLN A 9 5.41 -9.31 8.11
N PRO A 10 4.77 -9.08 9.27
CA PRO A 10 3.51 -9.69 9.72
C PRO A 10 2.31 -9.11 8.97
N LYS A 11 1.14 -9.77 9.00
CA LYS A 11 -0.05 -9.29 8.26
C LYS A 11 -0.46 -7.88 8.69
N PHE A 12 -1.01 -7.10 7.77
CA PHE A 12 -1.62 -5.81 8.09
C PHE A 12 -2.77 -5.98 9.08
N ASN A 13 -2.78 -5.16 10.12
CA ASN A 13 -3.79 -5.21 11.16
C ASN A 13 -4.98 -4.30 10.82
N THR A 14 -4.72 -3.12 10.26
CA THR A 14 -5.75 -2.11 9.96
C THR A 14 -5.74 -1.69 8.49
N ILE A 15 -6.87 -1.16 8.00
CA ILE A 15 -6.93 -0.53 6.67
C ILE A 15 -5.96 0.65 6.60
N GLY A 16 -5.74 1.39 7.68
CA GLY A 16 -4.82 2.51 7.73
C GLY A 16 -3.36 2.12 7.50
N GLU A 17 -2.93 0.95 7.99
CA GLU A 17 -1.61 0.40 7.66
C GLU A 17 -1.47 0.04 6.17
N VAL A 18 -2.56 -0.42 5.52
CA VAL A 18 -2.56 -0.70 4.08
C VAL A 18 -2.58 0.60 3.27
N VAL A 19 -3.31 1.62 3.72
CA VAL A 19 -3.31 2.95 3.11
C VAL A 19 -1.91 3.57 3.16
N ASP A 20 -1.18 3.39 4.26
CA ASP A 20 0.23 3.80 4.38
C ASP A 20 1.13 3.07 3.37
N PHE A 21 0.94 1.76 3.21
CA PHE A 21 1.63 0.98 2.19
C PHE A 21 1.34 1.48 0.77
N PHE A 22 0.06 1.68 0.41
CA PHE A 22 -0.30 2.22 -0.90
C PHE A 22 0.33 3.58 -1.16
N HIS A 23 0.31 4.47 -0.16
CA HIS A 23 0.96 5.77 -0.26
C HIS A 23 2.44 5.64 -0.60
N GLN A 24 3.21 4.88 0.19
CA GLN A 24 4.65 4.74 -0.02
C GLN A 24 5.00 4.08 -1.35
N VAL A 25 4.21 3.10 -1.80
CA VAL A 25 4.39 2.46 -3.11
C VAL A 25 4.10 3.43 -4.25
N PHE A 26 3.02 4.20 -4.17
CA PHE A 26 2.69 5.21 -5.18
C PHE A 26 3.71 6.33 -5.22
N GLU A 27 4.12 6.85 -4.07
CA GLU A 27 5.17 7.87 -3.94
C GLU A 27 6.50 7.38 -4.51
N GLY A 28 6.92 6.15 -4.19
CA GLY A 28 8.16 5.57 -4.71
C GLY A 28 8.14 5.42 -6.24
N LEU A 29 7.01 4.98 -6.80
CA LEU A 29 6.87 4.82 -8.25
C LEU A 29 6.73 6.16 -8.97
N GLN A 30 5.98 7.11 -8.41
CA GLN A 30 5.91 8.49 -8.90
C GLN A 30 7.31 9.11 -8.94
N TYR A 31 8.08 8.99 -7.86
CA TYR A 31 9.45 9.51 -7.81
C TYR A 31 10.34 8.93 -8.92
N MET A 32 10.26 7.61 -9.16
CA MET A 32 10.98 6.99 -10.27
C MET A 32 10.55 7.59 -11.61
N HIS A 33 9.25 7.66 -11.86
CA HIS A 33 8.68 8.16 -13.12
C HIS A 33 9.04 9.62 -13.38
N THR A 34 8.97 10.50 -12.38
CA THR A 34 9.38 11.92 -12.47
C THR A 34 10.87 12.07 -12.82
N ASN A 35 11.71 11.11 -12.43
CA ASN A 35 13.14 11.08 -12.77
C ASN A 35 13.45 10.33 -14.07
N GLY A 36 12.43 9.97 -14.85
CA GLY A 36 12.56 9.24 -16.10
C GLY A 36 12.97 7.79 -15.92
N VAL A 37 12.78 7.20 -14.74
CA VAL A 37 13.09 5.80 -14.48
C VAL A 37 11.80 4.99 -14.48
N ALA A 38 11.73 3.95 -15.33
CA ALA A 38 10.72 2.91 -15.22
C ALA A 38 11.35 1.66 -14.60
N HIS A 39 10.68 1.06 -13.62
CA HIS A 39 11.17 -0.11 -12.91
C HIS A 39 11.06 -1.37 -13.77
N ARG A 40 9.97 -1.50 -14.56
CA ARG A 40 9.74 -2.58 -15.52
C ARG A 40 9.60 -3.98 -14.92
N ASP A 41 9.47 -4.09 -13.60
CA ASP A 41 9.26 -5.35 -12.89
C ASP A 41 8.56 -5.12 -11.54
N CYS A 42 7.56 -4.24 -11.53
CA CYS A 42 6.80 -3.87 -10.33
C CYS A 42 5.87 -5.01 -9.86
N LYS A 43 6.41 -5.99 -9.15
CA LYS A 43 5.65 -7.18 -8.69
C LYS A 43 5.74 -7.41 -7.18
N TYR A 44 4.92 -8.36 -6.70
CA TYR A 44 4.79 -8.70 -5.28
C TYR A 44 6.14 -8.89 -4.57
N ASP A 45 7.07 -9.62 -5.19
CA ASP A 45 8.38 -9.96 -4.60
C ASP A 45 9.41 -8.82 -4.67
N ASN A 46 9.19 -7.84 -5.54
CA ASN A 46 10.09 -6.70 -5.72
C ASN A 46 9.70 -5.50 -4.84
N LEU A 47 8.69 -5.67 -4.00
CA LEU A 47 8.41 -4.78 -2.88
C LEU A 47 8.88 -5.47 -1.61
N LEU A 48 9.62 -4.76 -0.77
CA LEU A 48 9.99 -5.25 0.56
C LEU A 48 9.82 -4.14 1.59
N MET A 49 9.85 -4.50 2.87
CA MET A 49 9.82 -3.53 3.97
C MET A 49 11.07 -3.65 4.84
N ASP A 50 11.45 -2.53 5.46
CA ASP A 50 12.40 -2.52 6.57
C ASP A 50 11.66 -2.91 7.87
N PRO A 51 11.99 -4.07 8.49
CA PRO A 51 11.33 -4.55 9.69
C PRO A 51 11.83 -3.88 10.98
N THR A 52 12.77 -2.94 10.89
CA THR A 52 13.37 -2.28 12.05
C THR A 52 12.30 -1.62 12.94
N GLY A 53 12.31 -1.94 14.23
CA GLY A 53 11.34 -1.43 15.20
C GLY A 53 10.00 -2.20 15.24
N LEU A 54 9.66 -2.97 14.20
CA LEU A 54 8.43 -3.76 14.18
C LEU A 54 8.55 -5.04 15.02
N TYR A 55 9.73 -5.65 15.04
CA TYR A 55 10.02 -6.86 15.79
C TYR A 55 10.91 -6.58 17.01
N SER A 56 10.65 -7.27 18.12
CA SER A 56 11.54 -7.21 19.29
C SER A 56 12.89 -7.90 19.03
N VAL A 57 12.87 -8.94 18.18
CA VAL A 57 14.04 -9.64 17.65
C VAL A 57 13.79 -9.89 16.18
N LEU A 58 14.72 -9.48 15.31
CA LEU A 58 14.55 -9.66 13.87
C LEU A 58 14.34 -11.13 13.49
N PRO A 59 13.38 -11.43 12.61
CA PRO A 59 13.22 -12.76 12.05
C PRO A 59 14.46 -13.25 11.30
N HIS A 60 14.66 -14.57 11.30
CA HIS A 60 15.73 -15.20 10.55
C HIS A 60 15.48 -15.08 9.03
N PRO A 61 16.49 -14.67 8.22
CA PRO A 61 16.31 -14.40 6.78
C PRO A 61 15.68 -15.57 6.00
N LEU A 62 16.13 -16.81 6.27
CA LEU A 62 15.63 -18.01 5.59
C LEU A 62 14.46 -18.69 6.31
N ARG A 63 14.12 -18.25 7.53
CA ARG A 63 13.08 -18.87 8.36
C ARG A 63 12.34 -17.78 9.15
N PRO A 64 11.47 -16.98 8.52
CA PRO A 64 10.84 -15.82 9.16
C PRO A 64 9.98 -16.14 10.38
N HIS A 65 9.59 -17.40 10.56
CA HIS A 65 8.88 -17.89 11.74
C HIS A 65 9.79 -18.15 12.96
N ARG A 66 11.12 -17.96 12.83
CA ARG A 66 12.10 -18.06 13.91
C ARG A 66 12.84 -16.74 14.08
N ALA A 67 13.12 -16.38 15.32
CA ALA A 67 14.03 -15.31 15.64
C ALA A 67 15.43 -15.64 15.10
N ARG A 68 16.22 -14.60 14.79
CA ARG A 68 17.57 -14.75 14.23
C ARG A 68 18.52 -15.59 15.08
N ASP A 69 18.29 -15.63 16.39
CA ASP A 69 19.03 -16.46 17.35
C ASP A 69 18.54 -17.92 17.44
N PHE A 70 17.50 -18.28 16.68
CA PHE A 70 16.81 -19.57 16.67
C PHE A 70 16.14 -19.97 18.00
N ARG A 71 16.02 -19.07 18.98
CA ARG A 71 15.55 -19.41 20.33
C ARG A 71 14.03 -19.34 20.48
N SER A 72 13.35 -18.49 19.72
CA SER A 72 11.92 -18.24 19.86
C SER A 72 11.26 -17.81 18.56
N ALA A 73 9.92 -17.76 18.53
CA ALA A 73 9.20 -17.06 17.47
C ALA A 73 9.35 -15.55 17.70
N PRO A 74 9.70 -14.75 16.68
CA PRO A 74 9.90 -13.33 16.85
C PRO A 74 8.53 -12.67 17.09
N SER A 75 8.38 -11.98 18.23
CA SER A 75 7.19 -11.19 18.50
C SER A 75 7.29 -9.84 17.80
N HIS A 76 6.15 -9.32 17.37
CA HIS A 76 6.05 -8.05 16.68
C HIS A 76 4.95 -7.19 17.28
N THR A 77 5.10 -5.88 17.13
CA THR A 77 4.03 -4.92 17.34
C THR A 77 3.21 -4.74 16.04
N THR A 78 2.39 -3.70 15.97
CA THR A 78 1.63 -3.32 14.79
C THR A 78 2.35 -2.20 14.02
N ARG A 79 2.13 -2.10 12.71
CA ARG A 79 2.70 -0.98 11.93
C ARG A 79 2.13 0.37 12.38
N THR A 80 0.93 0.38 12.96
CA THR A 80 0.33 1.56 13.61
C THR A 80 1.18 2.10 14.76
N LEU A 81 1.87 1.23 15.51
CA LEU A 81 2.72 1.59 16.65
C LEU A 81 4.21 1.72 16.27
N ALA A 82 4.64 0.96 15.26
CA ALA A 82 5.99 1.03 14.71
C ALA A 82 5.89 1.15 13.19
N PRO A 83 5.77 2.39 12.66
CA PRO A 83 5.70 2.61 11.22
C PRO A 83 6.92 2.06 10.51
N VAL A 84 6.70 1.46 9.33
CA VAL A 84 7.75 0.82 8.52
C VAL A 84 7.96 1.59 7.22
N LYS A 85 9.09 1.33 6.56
CA LYS A 85 9.39 1.84 5.22
C LYS A 85 9.33 0.72 4.20
N TYR A 86 8.71 0.99 3.06
CA TYR A 86 8.66 0.08 1.92
C TYR A 86 9.63 0.50 0.83
N TYR A 87 10.20 -0.48 0.12
CA TYR A 87 11.22 -0.27 -0.90
C TYR A 87 10.91 -1.11 -2.12
N PHE A 88 11.05 -0.49 -3.29
CA PHE A 88 11.27 -1.21 -4.54
C PHE A 88 12.69 -1.76 -4.55
N ILE A 89 12.83 -3.02 -4.97
CA ILE A 89 14.10 -3.71 -5.13
C ILE A 89 14.19 -4.31 -6.54
N ASP A 90 15.37 -4.82 -6.88
CA ASP A 90 15.64 -5.47 -8.16
C ASP A 90 15.42 -4.55 -9.37
N PHE A 91 16.37 -3.64 -9.55
CA PHE A 91 16.45 -2.74 -10.70
C PHE A 91 17.14 -3.40 -11.91
N GLY A 92 17.25 -4.73 -11.94
CA GLY A 92 18.00 -5.45 -12.98
C GLY A 92 17.48 -5.23 -14.41
N VAL A 93 16.18 -4.92 -14.55
CA VAL A 93 15.52 -4.60 -15.83
C VAL A 93 15.03 -3.15 -15.93
N ALA A 94 15.26 -2.36 -14.89
CA ALA A 94 14.88 -0.95 -14.87
C ALA A 94 15.66 -0.17 -15.93
N LYS A 95 15.04 0.87 -16.49
CA LYS A 95 15.65 1.69 -17.53
C LYS A 95 15.37 3.17 -17.28
N LYS A 96 16.38 3.99 -17.55
CA LYS A 96 16.26 5.44 -17.56
C LYS A 96 15.98 5.93 -18.98
N TYR A 97 14.99 6.79 -19.10
CA TYR A 97 14.50 7.39 -20.33
C TYR A 97 14.74 8.90 -20.28
N ASP A 98 15.02 9.47 -21.45
CA ASP A 98 15.07 10.93 -21.59
C ASP A 98 13.64 11.46 -21.70
N LEU A 99 13.18 12.15 -20.66
CA LEU A 99 11.84 12.74 -20.63
C LEU A 99 11.68 13.94 -21.58
N SER A 100 12.78 14.48 -22.12
CA SER A 100 12.73 15.51 -23.16
C SER A 100 12.46 14.93 -24.55
N ALA A 101 12.67 13.63 -24.74
CA ALA A 101 12.36 12.94 -25.98
C ALA A 101 10.85 12.67 -26.14
N PRO A 102 10.34 12.61 -27.38
CA PRO A 102 8.96 12.25 -27.65
C PRO A 102 8.55 10.91 -27.02
N PRO A 103 7.29 10.74 -26.54
CA PRO A 103 6.82 9.47 -25.97
C PRO A 103 7.01 8.26 -26.88
N GLU A 104 6.89 8.44 -28.21
CA GLU A 104 7.01 7.38 -29.19
C GLU A 104 8.42 6.76 -29.23
N GLU A 105 9.44 7.55 -28.93
CA GLU A 105 10.84 7.11 -28.88
C GLU A 105 11.18 6.37 -27.58
N ARG A 106 10.30 6.43 -26.58
CA ARG A 106 10.46 5.76 -25.29
C ARG A 106 9.75 4.41 -25.22
N LEU A 107 9.05 4.02 -26.28
CA LEU A 107 8.35 2.74 -26.34
C LEU A 107 9.34 1.59 -26.52
N GLU A 108 9.02 0.44 -25.93
CA GLU A 108 9.91 -0.73 -25.90
C GLU A 108 9.20 -1.99 -26.43
N PRO A 109 9.95 -2.96 -27.00
CA PRO A 109 9.40 -4.25 -27.43
C PRO A 109 9.13 -5.19 -26.25
N PRO A 110 7.95 -5.83 -26.16
CA PRO A 110 7.46 -6.47 -24.93
C PRO A 110 8.35 -7.61 -24.39
N GLY A 111 8.03 -8.10 -23.19
CA GLY A 111 8.65 -9.30 -22.63
C GLY A 111 9.79 -9.06 -21.63
N TRP A 112 9.92 -7.84 -21.10
CA TRP A 112 10.77 -7.57 -19.94
C TRP A 112 10.07 -8.00 -18.62
N GLY A 113 10.80 -7.95 -17.50
CA GLY A 113 10.22 -8.26 -16.17
C GLY A 113 9.68 -9.69 -16.06
N ALA A 114 10.43 -10.66 -16.59
CA ALA A 114 10.03 -12.08 -16.70
C ALA A 114 8.80 -12.37 -17.58
N GLY A 115 8.34 -11.40 -18.38
CA GLY A 115 7.26 -11.60 -19.35
C GLY A 115 5.93 -11.90 -18.69
N ASP A 116 5.56 -11.13 -17.67
CA ASP A 116 4.28 -11.28 -16.97
C ASP A 116 3.10 -11.28 -17.95
N GLY A 117 2.48 -12.46 -18.08
CA GLY A 117 1.36 -12.73 -18.98
C GLY A 117 0.05 -12.10 -18.52
N THR A 118 0.00 -11.33 -17.44
CA THR A 118 -1.17 -10.52 -17.08
C THR A 118 -1.22 -9.22 -17.89
N ILE A 119 -0.06 -8.70 -18.29
CA ILE A 119 0.08 -7.43 -19.02
C ILE A 119 -0.55 -7.55 -20.43
N PRO A 120 -1.60 -6.76 -20.75
CA PRO A 120 -2.34 -6.88 -22.01
C PRO A 120 -1.48 -6.68 -23.27
N GLU A 121 -0.59 -5.69 -23.26
CA GLU A 121 0.27 -5.30 -24.38
C GLU A 121 1.35 -6.35 -24.68
N PHE A 122 1.81 -7.11 -23.67
CA PHE A 122 2.79 -8.17 -23.88
C PHE A 122 2.23 -9.34 -24.68
N LYS A 123 0.90 -9.53 -24.67
CA LYS A 123 0.23 -10.57 -25.47
C LYS A 123 0.08 -10.19 -26.94
N LYS A 124 0.07 -8.89 -27.24
CA LYS A 124 -0.21 -8.36 -28.58
C LYS A 124 1.06 -8.13 -29.40
N ASP A 125 2.23 -8.34 -28.79
CA ASP A 125 3.54 -8.04 -29.38
C ASP A 125 3.67 -6.57 -29.85
N GLU A 126 2.96 -5.67 -29.17
CA GLU A 126 2.93 -4.24 -29.46
C GLU A 126 3.99 -3.50 -28.64
N LEU A 127 4.52 -2.39 -29.18
CA LEU A 127 5.41 -1.52 -28.43
C LEU A 127 4.71 -0.95 -27.19
N CYS A 128 5.34 -1.10 -26.02
CA CYS A 128 4.73 -0.69 -24.75
C CYS A 128 5.36 0.58 -24.20
N ASP A 129 4.54 1.41 -23.58
CA ASP A 129 5.01 2.49 -22.71
C ASP A 129 5.45 1.88 -21.36
N PRO A 130 6.74 1.96 -20.99
CA PRO A 130 7.26 1.34 -19.78
C PRO A 130 6.68 1.95 -18.50
N PHE A 131 6.30 3.24 -18.51
CA PHE A 131 5.68 3.91 -17.37
C PHE A 131 4.24 3.43 -17.18
N ALA A 132 3.50 3.26 -18.28
CA ALA A 132 2.13 2.73 -18.23
C ALA A 132 2.09 1.24 -17.83
N VAL A 133 3.14 0.47 -18.15
CA VAL A 133 3.31 -0.91 -17.67
C VAL A 133 3.49 -0.93 -16.16
N ASP A 134 4.38 -0.10 -15.61
CA ASP A 134 4.58 -0.03 -14.14
C ASP A 134 3.27 0.32 -13.39
N VAL A 135 2.49 1.29 -13.91
CA VAL A 135 1.17 1.65 -13.36
C VAL A 135 0.23 0.44 -13.36
N TYR A 136 0.16 -0.29 -14.47
CA TYR A 136 -0.65 -1.50 -14.57
C TYR A 136 -0.23 -2.53 -13.55
N CYS A 137 1.07 -2.82 -13.43
CA CYS A 137 1.56 -3.87 -12.53
C CYS A 137 1.23 -3.57 -11.06
N ILE A 138 1.39 -2.31 -10.61
CA ILE A 138 0.98 -1.91 -9.25
C ILE A 138 -0.53 -1.96 -9.08
N GLY A 139 -1.30 -1.52 -10.08
CA GLY A 139 -2.76 -1.62 -10.06
C GLY A 139 -3.21 -3.08 -9.92
N HIS A 140 -2.61 -3.97 -10.72
CA HIS A 140 -2.91 -5.39 -10.75
C HIS A 140 -2.54 -6.07 -9.44
N LEU A 141 -1.39 -5.74 -8.84
CA LEU A 141 -0.98 -6.20 -7.50
C LEU A 141 -2.03 -5.82 -6.45
N ILE A 142 -2.51 -4.57 -6.46
CA ILE A 142 -3.55 -4.14 -5.50
C ILE A 142 -4.86 -4.88 -5.77
N GLN A 143 -5.21 -5.08 -7.03
CA GLN A 143 -6.40 -5.81 -7.43
C GLN A 143 -6.39 -7.24 -6.90
N SER A 144 -5.31 -7.99 -7.15
CA SER A 144 -5.18 -9.40 -6.74
C SER A 144 -5.10 -9.53 -5.23
N VAL A 145 -4.28 -8.73 -4.54
CA VAL A 145 -4.07 -8.93 -3.09
C VAL A 145 -5.22 -8.40 -2.24
N PHE A 146 -5.85 -7.28 -2.62
CA PHE A 146 -6.80 -6.57 -1.74
C PHE A 146 -8.24 -6.59 -2.22
N LEU A 147 -8.51 -6.60 -3.53
CA LEU A 147 -9.88 -6.40 -4.05
C LEU A 147 -10.58 -7.71 -4.40
N ASP A 148 -9.94 -8.48 -5.27
CA ASP A 148 -10.57 -9.60 -5.99
C ASP A 148 -9.97 -10.96 -5.60
N GLY A 149 -8.73 -11.00 -5.10
CA GLY A 149 -8.05 -12.25 -4.75
C GLY A 149 -7.40 -12.92 -5.95
N ASP A 150 -6.75 -14.05 -5.69
CA ASP A 150 -6.28 -15.01 -6.69
C ASP A 150 -6.41 -16.45 -6.15
N GLU A 151 -5.82 -17.43 -6.83
CA GLU A 151 -5.86 -18.85 -6.43
C GLU A 151 -5.30 -19.11 -5.01
N HIS A 152 -4.41 -18.25 -4.53
CA HIS A 152 -3.69 -18.41 -3.26
C HIS A 152 -4.05 -17.33 -2.22
N VAL A 153 -4.67 -16.22 -2.65
CA VAL A 153 -4.96 -15.07 -1.81
C VAL A 153 -6.45 -14.75 -1.80
N ASP A 154 -7.09 -14.89 -0.64
CA ASP A 154 -8.46 -14.42 -0.48
C ASP A 154 -8.57 -12.88 -0.63
N PRO A 155 -9.62 -12.37 -1.29
CA PRO A 155 -9.91 -10.94 -1.34
C PRO A 155 -10.18 -10.37 0.06
N LYS A 156 -9.86 -9.10 0.28
CA LYS A 156 -10.03 -8.44 1.58
C LYS A 156 -11.34 -7.64 1.63
N LYS A 157 -11.93 -7.55 2.83
CA LYS A 157 -13.11 -6.73 3.09
C LYS A 157 -12.70 -5.26 3.23
N GLY A 158 -13.53 -4.37 2.69
CA GLY A 158 -13.45 -2.95 2.98
C GLY A 158 -12.50 -2.14 2.10
N PHE A 159 -11.97 -2.67 1.01
CA PHE A 159 -11.13 -1.93 0.06
C PHE A 159 -11.89 -1.40 -1.16
N ASP A 160 -13.22 -1.42 -1.14
CA ASP A 160 -14.05 -0.99 -2.30
C ASP A 160 -13.82 0.46 -2.72
N PHE A 161 -13.32 1.31 -1.81
CA PHE A 161 -12.94 2.68 -2.11
C PHE A 161 -11.79 2.79 -3.15
N MET A 162 -10.96 1.75 -3.29
CA MET A 162 -9.88 1.71 -4.28
C MET A 162 -10.34 1.20 -5.65
N ARG A 163 -11.50 0.53 -5.75
CA ARG A 163 -11.92 -0.18 -6.98
C ARG A 163 -11.89 0.71 -8.22
N ARG A 164 -12.37 1.95 -8.12
CA ARG A 164 -12.40 2.87 -9.26
C ARG A 164 -10.99 3.27 -9.71
N LEU A 165 -10.09 3.58 -8.77
CA LEU A 165 -8.71 3.95 -9.09
C LEU A 165 -7.96 2.78 -9.72
N VAL A 166 -8.01 1.62 -9.07
CA VAL A 166 -7.34 0.39 -9.55
C VAL A 166 -7.88 -0.05 -10.91
N LYS A 167 -9.20 0.05 -11.14
CA LYS A 167 -9.79 -0.23 -12.46
C LYS A 167 -9.21 0.65 -13.56
N ASP A 168 -8.95 1.93 -13.26
CA ASP A 168 -8.36 2.85 -14.25
C ASP A 168 -6.87 2.57 -14.47
N MET A 169 -6.13 2.18 -13.42
CA MET A 169 -4.73 1.73 -13.53
C MET A 169 -4.59 0.46 -14.39
N CYS A 170 -5.57 -0.43 -14.32
CA CYS A 170 -5.57 -1.73 -15.02
C CYS A 170 -6.29 -1.72 -16.38
N LYS A 171 -6.51 -0.56 -17.01
CA LYS A 171 -7.15 -0.53 -18.34
C LYS A 171 -6.29 -1.24 -19.39
N GLU A 172 -6.96 -1.91 -20.33
CA GLU A 172 -6.27 -2.65 -21.39
C GLU A 172 -5.42 -1.76 -22.28
N ASN A 173 -5.95 -0.61 -22.70
CA ASN A 173 -5.21 0.37 -23.48
C ASN A 173 -4.27 1.18 -22.57
N PRO A 174 -2.94 1.13 -22.77
CA PRO A 174 -1.98 1.85 -21.93
C PRO A 174 -2.22 3.36 -21.88
N LYS A 175 -2.70 3.95 -22.97
CA LYS A 175 -2.96 5.41 -23.07
C LYS A 175 -4.13 5.88 -22.20
N ASP A 176 -5.02 4.97 -21.81
CA ASP A 176 -6.17 5.30 -20.97
C ASP A 176 -5.86 5.16 -19.46
N ARG A 177 -4.69 4.63 -19.13
CA ARG A 177 -4.20 4.48 -17.75
C ARG A 177 -3.75 5.85 -17.22
N PRO A 178 -4.00 6.17 -15.95
CA PRO A 178 -3.52 7.40 -15.35
C PRO A 178 -2.00 7.38 -15.20
N THR A 179 -1.37 8.56 -15.19
CA THR A 179 0.04 8.70 -14.78
C THR A 179 0.18 8.50 -13.27
N MET A 180 1.40 8.28 -12.77
CA MET A 180 1.59 8.17 -11.32
C MET A 180 1.27 9.47 -10.56
N ASP A 181 1.41 10.63 -11.19
CA ASP A 181 0.96 11.91 -10.63
C ASP A 181 -0.56 11.93 -10.42
N GLU A 182 -1.32 11.50 -11.43
CA GLU A 182 -2.78 11.39 -11.35
C GLU A 182 -3.22 10.30 -10.37
N VAL A 183 -2.50 9.18 -10.29
CA VAL A 183 -2.75 8.12 -9.30
C VAL A 183 -2.60 8.67 -7.89
N MET A 184 -1.50 9.39 -7.63
CA MET A 184 -1.22 9.97 -6.31
C MET A 184 -2.28 10.99 -5.90
N GLU A 185 -2.60 11.95 -6.78
CA GLU A 185 -3.63 12.96 -6.52
C GLU A 185 -5.00 12.32 -6.21
N ARG A 186 -5.41 11.36 -7.03
CA ARG A 186 -6.69 10.65 -6.85
C ARG A 186 -6.70 9.84 -5.56
N PHE A 187 -5.58 9.21 -5.21
CA PHE A 187 -5.44 8.43 -3.99
C PHE A 187 -5.52 9.31 -2.74
N GLU A 188 -4.85 10.46 -2.73
CA GLU A 188 -4.96 11.43 -1.63
C GLU A 188 -6.40 11.90 -1.44
N HIS A 189 -7.11 12.23 -2.53
CA HIS A 189 -8.51 12.62 -2.47
C HIS A 189 -9.41 11.51 -1.90
N ILE A 190 -9.12 10.24 -2.22
CA ILE A 190 -9.79 9.09 -1.62
C ILE A 190 -9.50 9.03 -0.11
N CYS A 191 -8.24 9.17 0.29
CA CYS A 191 -7.81 9.06 1.69
C CYS A 191 -8.46 10.11 2.60
N VAL A 192 -8.58 11.37 2.15
CA VAL A 192 -9.23 12.44 2.92
C VAL A 192 -10.71 12.15 3.23
N ARG A 193 -11.37 11.31 2.43
CA ARG A 193 -12.78 10.94 2.61
C ARG A 193 -12.97 9.72 3.52
N LEU A 194 -11.89 9.03 3.90
CA LEU A 194 -11.96 7.88 4.79
C LEU A 194 -12.11 8.35 6.24
N SER A 195 -13.13 7.83 6.92
CA SER A 195 -13.29 8.07 8.36
C SER A 195 -12.21 7.36 9.17
N ASP A 196 -11.85 7.91 10.34
CA ASP A 196 -10.94 7.27 11.30
C ASP A 196 -11.41 5.85 11.66
N ARG A 197 -12.73 5.65 11.83
CA ARG A 197 -13.33 4.32 12.05
C ARG A 197 -13.05 3.35 10.90
N LYS A 198 -13.05 3.82 9.66
CA LYS A 198 -12.74 3.01 8.48
C LYS A 198 -11.26 2.65 8.45
N LEU A 199 -10.38 3.62 8.67
CA LEU A 199 -8.93 3.40 8.71
C LEU A 199 -8.54 2.41 9.82
N ARG A 200 -9.15 2.50 11.00
CA ARG A 200 -8.92 1.57 12.11
C ARG A 200 -9.61 0.22 11.99
N SER A 201 -10.42 0.01 10.95
CA SER A 201 -11.10 -1.28 10.76
C SER A 201 -10.09 -2.38 10.42
N ARG A 202 -10.38 -3.60 10.87
CA ARG A 202 -9.49 -4.75 10.71
C ARG A 202 -9.41 -5.17 9.25
N VAL A 203 -8.21 -5.54 8.79
CA VAL A 203 -8.04 -6.25 7.51
C VAL A 203 -8.50 -7.70 7.69
N ALA A 204 -9.56 -8.08 6.98
CA ALA A 204 -10.17 -9.40 7.06
C ALA A 204 -10.40 -9.98 5.66
N SER A 205 -10.28 -11.30 5.51
CA SER A 205 -10.67 -12.01 4.27
C SER A 205 -12.19 -11.93 4.06
N LYS A 206 -12.63 -11.81 2.81
CA LYS A 206 -14.06 -11.93 2.43
C LYS A 206 -14.64 -13.28 2.82
N ASN A 207 -13.83 -14.33 2.75
CA ASN A 207 -14.18 -15.72 3.07
C ASN A 207 -14.04 -16.04 4.57
N GLU A 208 -13.68 -15.07 5.41
CA GLU A 208 -13.58 -15.29 6.86
C GLU A 208 -14.95 -15.65 7.45
N LEU A 209 -15.01 -16.80 8.13
CA LEU A 209 -16.19 -17.26 8.85
C LEU A 209 -16.73 -16.19 9.80
N TRP A 210 -18.05 -16.05 9.88
CA TRP A 210 -18.70 -15.03 10.69
C TRP A 210 -18.34 -15.13 12.19
N ILE A 211 -18.15 -16.35 12.70
CA ILE A 211 -17.79 -16.58 14.11
C ILE A 211 -16.36 -16.09 14.42
N VAL A 212 -15.43 -16.33 13.49
CA VAL A 212 -14.05 -15.83 13.57
C VAL A 212 -14.04 -14.31 13.46
N THR A 213 -14.87 -13.76 12.57
CA THR A 213 -15.05 -12.31 12.40
C THR A 213 -15.47 -11.69 13.74
N LEU A 214 -16.48 -12.24 14.42
CA LEU A 214 -16.97 -11.72 15.70
C LEU A 214 -15.89 -11.79 16.79
N LEU A 215 -15.26 -12.96 16.98
CA LEU A 215 -14.27 -13.19 18.02
C LEU A 215 -13.06 -12.26 17.88
N ARG A 216 -12.61 -11.98 16.66
CA ARG A 216 -11.48 -11.09 16.39
C ARG A 216 -11.86 -9.60 16.42
N SER A 217 -13.09 -9.26 16.07
CA SER A 217 -13.49 -7.85 15.92
C SER A 217 -13.66 -7.11 17.25
N TYR A 218 -14.10 -7.78 18.30
CA TYR A 218 -14.27 -7.16 19.62
C TYR A 218 -12.94 -6.69 20.24
N PRO A 219 -11.91 -7.56 20.44
CA PRO A 219 -10.63 -7.12 21.00
C PRO A 219 -9.95 -6.10 20.09
N HIS A 220 -10.00 -6.29 18.76
CA HIS A 220 -9.48 -5.33 17.79
C HIS A 220 -10.05 -3.93 17.98
N ARG A 221 -11.39 -3.82 18.05
CA ARG A 221 -12.06 -2.53 18.24
C ARG A 221 -11.67 -1.88 19.57
N ARG A 222 -11.51 -2.66 20.64
CA ARG A 222 -11.05 -2.14 21.93
C ARG A 222 -9.65 -1.55 21.82
N THR A 223 -8.69 -2.28 21.26
CA THR A 223 -7.32 -1.81 21.03
C THR A 223 -7.30 -0.54 20.18
N GLN A 224 -8.02 -0.52 19.07
CA GLN A 224 -8.03 0.63 18.16
C GLN A 224 -8.67 1.88 18.77
N ASN A 225 -9.71 1.73 19.60
CA ASN A 225 -10.30 2.83 20.35
C ASN A 225 -9.33 3.39 21.40
N GLU A 226 -8.51 2.54 22.02
CA GLU A 226 -7.49 2.96 22.97
C GLU A 226 -6.38 3.76 22.27
N LEU A 227 -5.88 3.26 21.14
CA LEU A 227 -4.92 3.99 20.30
C LEU A 227 -5.48 5.36 19.85
N ALA A 228 -6.76 5.41 19.47
CA ALA A 228 -7.42 6.66 19.11
C ALA A 228 -7.48 7.65 20.28
N ARG A 229 -7.78 7.19 21.50
CA ARG A 229 -7.79 8.02 22.71
C ARG A 229 -6.40 8.54 23.08
N GLN A 230 -5.36 7.77 22.77
CA GLN A 230 -3.96 8.17 22.94
C GLN A 230 -3.48 9.14 21.85
N GLY A 231 -4.33 9.50 20.88
CA GLY A 231 -3.99 10.41 19.79
C GLY A 231 -3.10 9.78 18.71
N ILE A 232 -2.92 8.45 18.72
CA ILE A 232 -2.10 7.74 17.74
C ILE A 232 -2.87 7.73 16.41
N ALA A 233 -2.23 8.22 15.35
CA ALA A 233 -2.82 8.31 14.02
C ALA A 233 -3.23 6.92 13.50
N ALA A 234 -4.33 6.87 12.75
CA ALA A 234 -4.79 5.61 12.13
C ALA A 234 -3.90 5.18 10.95
N ILE A 235 -3.20 6.13 10.32
CA ILE A 235 -2.22 5.92 9.25
C ILE A 235 -0.83 6.11 9.88
N PRO A 236 0.03 5.07 9.94
CA PRO A 236 1.34 5.08 10.60
C PRO A 236 2.25 6.28 10.27
N ASN A 237 2.49 6.56 8.98
CA ASN A 237 3.33 7.66 8.52
C ASN A 237 2.48 8.80 7.94
N CYS A 238 1.35 9.13 8.60
CA CYS A 238 0.35 10.09 8.12
C CYS A 238 0.97 11.25 7.30
N PRO A 239 0.81 11.24 5.97
CA PRO A 239 1.41 12.23 5.08
C PRO A 239 1.05 13.66 5.48
N PRO A 240 1.98 14.62 5.42
CA PRO A 240 1.69 16.03 5.70
C PRO A 240 0.47 16.57 4.95
N GLU A 241 0.26 16.12 3.71
CA GLU A 241 -0.85 16.47 2.82
C GLU A 241 -2.20 16.00 3.39
N LEU A 242 -2.22 14.82 4.03
CA LEU A 242 -3.39 14.27 4.73
C LEU A 242 -3.57 14.90 6.13
N ALA A 243 -2.48 15.35 6.76
CA ALA A 243 -2.50 16.02 8.07
C ALA A 243 -2.93 17.50 8.00
N ARG A 244 -2.78 18.17 6.85
CA ARG A 244 -3.03 19.61 6.66
C ARG A 244 -4.51 20.01 6.49
N ARG A 245 -5.47 19.09 6.63
CA ARG A 245 -6.91 19.43 6.59
C ARG A 245 -7.51 19.30 7.99
N PRO A 246 -8.11 20.39 8.54
CA PRO A 246 -8.48 20.45 9.95
C PRO A 246 -9.53 19.38 10.28
N PRO A 247 -9.51 18.87 11.53
CA PRO A 247 -10.46 17.87 11.99
C PRO A 247 -11.90 18.33 11.76
N SER A 248 -12.69 17.45 11.14
CA SER A 248 -14.12 17.62 10.93
C SER A 248 -14.81 18.20 12.18
N ILE A 249 -15.65 19.21 11.99
CA ILE A 249 -16.75 19.83 12.80
C ILE A 249 -16.93 19.44 14.29
N PHE A 250 -16.64 18.23 14.72
CA PHE A 250 -16.72 17.75 16.10
C PHE A 250 -15.80 18.44 17.10
N GLN A 251 -14.64 18.98 16.69
CA GLN A 251 -13.79 19.77 17.61
C GLN A 251 -14.35 21.18 17.90
N ARG A 252 -15.36 21.65 17.17
CA ARG A 252 -16.11 22.89 17.47
C ARG A 252 -17.19 22.72 18.53
N ILE A 253 -17.61 21.48 18.83
CA ILE A 253 -18.76 21.21 19.71
C ILE A 253 -18.34 20.95 21.15
N PHE A 254 -17.12 20.48 21.41
CA PHE A 254 -16.68 20.10 22.76
C PHE A 254 -15.49 20.89 23.34
N SER A 255 -14.97 21.89 22.62
CA SER A 255 -13.94 22.81 23.13
C SER A 255 -14.51 24.22 23.31
N ARG A 256 -15.07 24.46 24.51
CA ARG A 256 -15.43 25.74 25.17
C ARG A 256 -16.91 25.87 25.55
N LYS A 257 -17.26 25.26 26.68
CA LYS A 257 -17.98 25.98 27.75
C LYS A 257 -17.43 25.49 29.09
N MET A 258 -16.43 26.21 29.62
CA MET A 258 -16.26 26.28 31.07
C MET A 258 -17.09 27.47 31.55
N PRO A 259 -17.91 27.33 32.60
CA PRO A 259 -18.80 28.37 33.08
C PRO A 259 -18.01 29.51 33.74
N THR A 260 -18.23 30.74 33.31
CA THR A 260 -17.84 31.92 34.08
C THR A 260 -18.74 32.00 35.32
N LYS A 261 -18.09 32.02 36.48
CA LYS A 261 -18.71 32.27 37.79
C LYS A 261 -19.45 33.63 37.75
N SER A 262 -20.62 33.65 38.38
CA SER A 262 -21.39 34.82 38.79
C SER A 262 -20.63 35.66 39.81
#